data_AF-A0A7G3ZG99-F1
#
_entry.id   AF-A0A7G3ZG99-F1
#
_cell.length_a   1.000
_cell.length_b   1.000
_cell.length_c   1.000
_cell.angle_alpha   90.00
_cell.angle_beta   90.00
_cell.angle_gamma   90.00
#
_symmetry.space_group_name_H-M   'P 1'
#
loop_
_entity.id
_entity.type
_entity.pdbx_description
1 polymer ?
#
loop_
_entity_poly.entity_id
_entity_poly.type
_entity_poly.pdbx_seq_one_letter_code
_entity_poly.pdbx_strand_id
1 'polypeptide(L)'
;MKCVVPSYLKQSDMELVQKFRFIQHREDERLREATMDDKHSRWSLGASFLEQNDDRNRYVNIMPYERNRVKLDVVSGNDYINASYVKLDVPGQSVVPGHYIATQGPTKKTWPQFWQMCYQKCPKENIVVVMVTPLKEANRAKCYPYWPMGKKPDDAVKIVPKSQYPGGASDESSFLDELHVEYHDHVRVDDLYTMTTLKLVPQHGTGPTKTVHHFYFDQWRDMSKPEEVVPIMKLCRHSHSCNSDGNPIVVHCSAGVGRSGTFIALDHLIHDTADFTPHSPAGQGYQTLVPVQDYRHDLIEQIVSQLRSQRMKMVQMVDQYTFIYHAARYLYELSQKKRLA
;
A
#
# COMPACT_ATOMS: atom_id res chain seq x y z
N MET A 1 5.40 32.81 18.17
CA MET A 1 5.08 32.62 16.73
C MET A 1 3.68 32.06 16.60
N LYS A 2 2.78 32.73 15.87
CA LYS A 2 1.45 32.17 15.56
C LYS A 2 1.66 30.98 14.62
N CYS A 3 1.17 29.80 14.99
CA CYS A 3 1.29 28.59 14.17
C CYS A 3 0.34 28.75 12.96
N VAL A 4 0.89 29.04 11.79
CA VAL A 4 0.11 29.30 10.58
C VAL A 4 -0.27 27.94 9.97
N VAL A 5 -1.57 27.67 9.88
CA VAL A 5 -2.08 26.50 9.13
C VAL A 5 -1.50 26.57 7.71
N PRO A 6 -0.89 25.48 7.19
CA PRO A 6 -0.36 25.43 5.83
C PRO A 6 -1.40 25.84 4.79
N SER A 7 -0.99 26.58 3.76
CA SER A 7 -1.92 27.08 2.73
C SER A 7 -2.65 25.94 2.02
N TYR A 8 -1.97 24.84 1.72
CA TYR A 8 -2.58 23.67 1.08
C TYR A 8 -3.64 22.98 1.95
N LEU A 9 -3.64 23.19 3.28
CA LEU A 9 -4.70 22.70 4.17
C LEU A 9 -5.91 23.63 4.26
N LYS A 10 -5.87 24.84 3.69
CA LYS A 10 -6.98 25.82 3.72
C LYS A 10 -7.92 25.74 2.53
N GLN A 11 -7.67 24.83 1.60
CA GLN A 11 -8.45 24.66 0.38
C GLN A 11 -9.88 24.21 0.68
N SER A 12 -10.83 24.74 -0.08
CA SER A 12 -12.23 24.33 -0.11
C SER A 12 -12.40 23.01 -0.86
N ASP A 13 -13.49 22.28 -0.57
CA ASP A 13 -13.78 21.02 -1.26
C ASP A 13 -13.93 21.21 -2.78
N MET A 14 -14.41 22.38 -3.23
CA MET A 14 -14.50 22.70 -4.67
C MET A 14 -13.11 22.78 -5.33
N GLU A 15 -12.14 23.43 -4.68
CA GLU A 15 -10.75 23.49 -5.17
C GLU A 15 -10.11 22.10 -5.20
N LEU A 16 -10.36 21.28 -4.16
CA LEU A 16 -9.86 19.90 -4.09
C LEU A 16 -10.44 19.02 -5.22
N VAL A 17 -11.72 19.18 -5.56
CA VAL A 17 -12.35 18.49 -6.71
C VAL A 17 -11.69 18.90 -8.02
N GLN A 18 -11.38 20.19 -8.21
CA GLN A 18 -10.70 20.67 -9.41
C GLN A 18 -9.29 20.09 -9.54
N LYS A 19 -8.53 20.05 -8.43
CA LYS A 19 -7.21 19.41 -8.38
C LYS A 19 -7.26 17.93 -8.70
N PHE A 20 -8.25 17.22 -8.15
CA PHE A 20 -8.44 15.80 -8.45
C PHE A 20 -8.69 15.57 -9.95
N ARG A 21 -9.52 16.40 -10.59
CA ARG A 21 -9.74 16.35 -12.05
C ARG A 21 -8.47 16.63 -12.85
N PHE A 22 -7.65 17.58 -12.41
CA PHE A 22 -6.36 17.86 -13.04
C PHE A 22 -5.41 16.65 -12.96
N ILE A 23 -5.32 16.00 -11.79
CA ILE A 23 -4.55 14.77 -11.61
C ILE A 23 -5.08 13.63 -12.50
N GLN A 24 -6.40 13.49 -12.63
CA GLN A 24 -7.02 12.52 -13.55
C GLN A 24 -6.66 12.80 -15.01
N HIS A 25 -6.75 14.05 -15.45
CA HIS A 25 -6.39 14.44 -16.81
C HIS A 25 -4.94 14.08 -17.15
N ARG A 26 -4.00 14.41 -16.25
CA ARG A 26 -2.58 14.05 -16.43
C ARG A 26 -2.34 12.55 -16.46
N GLU A 27 -3.11 11.76 -15.73
CA GLU A 27 -3.04 10.31 -15.81
C GLU A 27 -3.56 9.79 -17.15
N ASP A 28 -4.69 10.33 -17.64
CA ASP A 28 -5.25 9.92 -18.92
C ASP A 28 -4.27 10.23 -20.07
N GLU A 29 -3.52 11.33 -20.02
CA GLU A 29 -2.42 11.61 -20.94
C GLU A 29 -1.33 10.54 -20.91
N ARG A 30 -0.89 10.11 -19.72
CA ARG A 30 0.10 9.04 -19.55
C ARG A 30 -0.40 7.71 -20.11
N LEU A 31 -1.68 7.38 -19.90
CA LEU A 31 -2.29 6.15 -20.42
C LEU A 31 -2.47 6.19 -21.93
N ARG A 32 -2.76 7.36 -22.51
CA ARG A 32 -2.75 7.55 -23.97
C ARG A 32 -1.35 7.36 -24.53
N GLU A 33 -0.34 7.96 -23.91
CA GLU A 33 1.07 7.77 -24.29
C GLU A 33 1.47 6.28 -24.26
N ALA A 34 1.10 5.57 -23.18
CA ALA A 34 1.35 4.13 -23.05
C ALA A 34 0.71 3.29 -24.17
N THR A 35 -0.47 3.70 -24.64
CA THR A 35 -1.20 3.00 -25.71
C THR A 35 -0.64 3.32 -27.09
N MET A 36 -0.13 4.54 -27.29
CA MET A 36 0.40 4.99 -28.59
C MET A 36 1.82 4.50 -28.86
N ASP A 37 2.63 4.33 -27.80
CA ASP A 37 4.02 3.88 -27.89
C ASP A 37 4.31 2.87 -26.76
N ASP A 38 3.79 1.65 -26.91
CA ASP A 38 3.88 0.59 -25.91
C ASP A 38 5.31 0.11 -25.65
N LYS A 39 6.25 0.30 -26.59
CA LYS A 39 7.62 -0.19 -26.47
C LYS A 39 8.57 0.82 -25.84
N HIS A 40 8.39 2.11 -26.11
CA HIS A 40 9.32 3.14 -25.63
C HIS A 40 8.71 4.09 -24.60
N SER A 41 7.38 4.13 -24.45
CA SER A 41 6.76 4.95 -23.41
C SER A 41 7.19 4.46 -22.04
N ARG A 42 7.60 5.41 -21.20
CA ARG A 42 7.87 5.16 -19.79
C ARG A 42 6.63 4.63 -19.06
N TRP A 43 5.42 4.83 -19.59
CA TRP A 43 4.15 4.39 -19.02
C TRP A 43 3.67 3.05 -19.60
N SER A 44 4.50 2.37 -20.38
CA SER A 44 4.19 1.03 -20.91
C SER A 44 3.73 0.07 -19.81
N LEU A 45 2.78 -0.78 -20.17
CA LEU A 45 2.25 -1.86 -19.34
C LEU A 45 3.05 -3.17 -19.51
N GLY A 46 3.77 -3.32 -20.62
CA GLY A 46 4.69 -4.43 -20.87
C GLY A 46 4.08 -5.80 -20.55
N ALA A 47 4.70 -6.51 -19.60
CA ALA A 47 4.32 -7.87 -19.25
C ALA A 47 2.86 -7.99 -18.79
N SER A 48 2.29 -6.96 -18.16
CA SER A 48 0.94 -7.05 -17.60
C SER A 48 -0.17 -7.18 -18.65
N PHE A 49 0.11 -6.80 -19.90
CA PHE A 49 -0.84 -6.83 -21.02
C PHE A 49 -0.71 -8.09 -21.89
N LEU A 50 0.28 -8.95 -21.61
CA LEU A 50 0.42 -10.22 -22.31
C LEU A 50 -0.69 -11.18 -21.88
N GLU A 51 -1.35 -11.84 -22.84
CA GLU A 51 -2.47 -12.77 -22.61
C GLU A 51 -2.13 -13.87 -21.58
N GLN A 52 -0.88 -14.35 -21.59
CA GLN A 52 -0.40 -15.34 -20.61
C GLN A 52 -0.50 -14.88 -19.14
N ASN A 53 -0.67 -13.57 -18.89
CA ASN A 53 -0.78 -12.95 -17.57
C ASN A 53 -2.21 -12.56 -17.19
N ASP A 54 -3.22 -12.81 -18.02
CA ASP A 54 -4.60 -12.44 -17.75
C ASP A 54 -5.12 -13.06 -16.45
N ASP A 55 -4.81 -14.34 -16.23
CA ASP A 55 -5.18 -15.07 -15.01
C ASP A 55 -4.41 -14.62 -13.75
N ARG A 56 -3.35 -13.83 -13.93
CA ARG A 56 -2.58 -13.20 -12.85
C ARG A 56 -3.13 -11.82 -12.48
N ASN A 57 -4.01 -11.25 -13.30
CA ASN A 57 -4.66 -9.97 -13.07
C ASN A 57 -6.08 -10.16 -12.52
N ARG A 58 -6.41 -9.53 -11.39
CA ARG A 58 -7.78 -9.52 -10.87
C ARG A 58 -8.71 -8.67 -11.73
N TYR A 59 -8.18 -7.58 -12.27
CA TYR A 59 -8.92 -6.62 -13.08
C TYR A 59 -8.10 -6.23 -14.31
N VAL A 60 -8.66 -6.46 -15.50
CA VAL A 60 -8.00 -6.15 -16.78
C VAL A 60 -7.69 -4.66 -16.96
N ASN A 61 -8.39 -3.77 -16.25
CA ASN A 61 -8.20 -2.33 -16.35
C ASN A 61 -7.29 -1.75 -15.26
N ILE A 62 -6.68 -2.59 -14.42
CA ILE A 62 -5.77 -2.16 -13.35
C ILE A 62 -4.48 -2.96 -13.45
N MET A 63 -3.48 -2.39 -14.11
CA MET A 63 -2.20 -3.02 -14.39
C MET A 63 -1.03 -2.21 -13.83
N PRO A 64 0.07 -2.85 -13.41
CA PRO A 64 1.30 -2.15 -13.05
C PRO A 64 1.97 -1.58 -14.32
N TYR A 65 2.72 -0.48 -14.18
CA TYR A 65 3.63 -0.05 -15.25
C TYR A 65 4.85 -0.98 -15.28
N GLU A 66 5.34 -1.32 -16.48
CA GLU A 66 6.47 -2.24 -16.65
C GLU A 66 7.73 -1.76 -15.93
N ARG A 67 8.00 -0.46 -15.98
CA ARG A 67 9.24 0.14 -15.43
C ARG A 67 9.44 -0.07 -13.93
N ASN A 68 8.37 -0.32 -13.17
CA ASN A 68 8.42 -0.46 -11.72
C ASN A 68 7.49 -1.57 -11.21
N ARG A 69 7.03 -2.47 -12.09
CA ARG A 69 6.35 -3.70 -11.63
C ARG A 69 7.30 -4.50 -10.75
N VAL A 70 6.75 -5.21 -9.78
CA VAL A 70 7.53 -6.19 -9.03
C VAL A 70 7.78 -7.38 -9.95
N LYS A 71 9.04 -7.81 -10.02
CA LYS A 71 9.49 -9.03 -10.72
C LYS A 71 9.81 -10.09 -9.67
N LEU A 72 9.18 -11.25 -9.76
CA LEU A 72 9.44 -12.37 -8.87
C LEU A 72 10.79 -13.00 -9.19
N ASP A 73 11.56 -13.37 -8.16
CA ASP A 73 12.82 -14.08 -8.35
C ASP A 73 12.51 -15.56 -8.56
N VAL A 74 12.25 -15.92 -9.82
CA VAL A 74 12.00 -17.29 -10.25
C VAL A 74 13.29 -17.96 -10.71
N VAL A 75 13.40 -19.27 -10.46
CA VAL A 75 14.44 -20.12 -11.05
C VAL A 75 14.17 -20.33 -12.54
N SER A 76 12.89 -20.47 -12.89
CA SER A 76 12.43 -20.58 -14.28
C SER A 76 10.96 -20.16 -14.42
N GLY A 77 10.59 -19.77 -15.64
CA GLY A 77 9.21 -19.44 -16.00
C GLY A 77 8.87 -17.96 -15.85
N ASN A 78 7.60 -17.69 -15.54
CA ASN A 78 7.00 -16.37 -15.56
C ASN A 78 7.24 -15.61 -14.25
N ASP A 79 7.84 -14.41 -14.34
CA ASP A 79 8.18 -13.56 -13.20
C ASP A 79 7.05 -12.59 -12.77
N TYR A 80 5.91 -12.62 -13.48
CA TYR A 80 4.89 -11.59 -13.36
C TYR A 80 4.02 -11.76 -12.11
N ILE A 81 3.83 -10.64 -11.41
CA ILE A 81 2.79 -10.43 -10.40
C ILE A 81 2.22 -9.02 -10.55
N ASN A 82 0.91 -8.83 -10.37
CA ASN A 82 0.28 -7.51 -10.41
C ASN A 82 0.61 -6.72 -9.12
N ALA A 83 1.79 -6.12 -9.10
CA ALA A 83 2.30 -5.30 -8.01
C ALA A 83 3.26 -4.24 -8.56
N SER A 84 3.36 -3.10 -7.88
CA SER A 84 4.26 -2.01 -8.24
C SER A 84 5.07 -1.58 -7.03
N TYR A 85 6.37 -1.39 -7.22
CA TYR A 85 7.16 -0.62 -6.26
C TYR A 85 6.71 0.84 -6.28
N VAL A 86 6.53 1.42 -5.11
CA VAL A 86 6.11 2.81 -4.93
C VAL A 86 7.08 3.47 -3.95
N LYS A 87 7.77 4.51 -4.42
CA LYS A 87 8.65 5.37 -3.62
C LYS A 87 8.00 6.75 -3.50
N LEU A 88 7.91 7.28 -2.28
CA LEU A 88 7.48 8.66 -2.03
C LEU A 88 8.64 9.47 -1.47
N ASP A 89 8.94 10.58 -2.12
CA ASP A 89 10.09 11.43 -1.80
C ASP A 89 9.75 12.85 -2.28
N VAL A 90 9.03 13.61 -1.45
CA VAL A 90 8.53 14.94 -1.78
C VAL A 90 9.62 15.98 -1.47
N PRO A 91 10.12 16.71 -2.47
CA PRO A 91 11.18 17.70 -2.27
C PRO A 91 10.81 18.75 -1.22
N GLY A 92 11.69 18.96 -0.26
CA GLY A 92 11.50 19.94 0.83
C GLY A 92 10.47 19.52 1.89
N GLN A 93 9.93 18.30 1.82
CA GLN A 93 8.98 17.78 2.80
C GLN A 93 9.34 16.39 3.32
N SER A 94 9.79 15.46 2.48
CA SER A 94 10.15 14.13 2.96
C SER A 94 11.38 14.19 3.86
N VAL A 95 11.25 13.74 5.12
CA VAL A 95 12.39 13.59 6.04
C VAL A 95 13.18 12.31 5.74
N VAL A 96 12.47 11.27 5.29
CA VAL A 96 13.03 10.05 4.70
C VAL A 96 12.13 9.62 3.54
N PRO A 97 12.67 8.91 2.53
CA PRO A 97 11.83 8.36 1.47
C PRO A 97 10.95 7.21 1.99
N GLY A 98 9.66 7.24 1.67
CA GLY A 98 8.73 6.14 1.96
C GLY A 98 8.83 5.06 0.89
N HIS A 99 8.88 3.78 1.30
CA HIS A 99 9.01 2.63 0.41
C HIS A 99 7.85 1.64 0.60
N TYR A 100 7.15 1.34 -0.50
CA TYR A 100 5.95 0.49 -0.49
C TYR A 100 5.93 -0.47 -1.67
N ILE A 101 5.18 -1.57 -1.50
CA ILE A 101 4.70 -2.39 -2.62
C ILE A 101 3.18 -2.27 -2.64
N ALA A 102 2.63 -1.67 -3.69
CA ALA A 102 1.19 -1.61 -3.92
C ALA A 102 0.76 -2.76 -4.85
N THR A 103 -0.12 -3.63 -4.39
CA THR A 103 -0.55 -4.83 -5.14
C THR A 103 -2.06 -5.06 -5.07
N GLN A 104 -2.59 -5.85 -6.01
CA GLN A 104 -3.98 -6.30 -5.95
C GLN A 104 -4.22 -7.26 -4.79
N GLY A 105 -5.47 -7.41 -4.36
CA GLY A 105 -5.87 -8.47 -3.45
C GLY A 105 -5.66 -9.83 -4.10
N PRO A 106 -4.85 -10.75 -3.50
CA PRO A 106 -4.56 -12.04 -4.12
C PRO A 106 -5.82 -12.80 -4.53
N THR A 107 -5.76 -13.48 -5.66
CA THR A 107 -6.85 -14.36 -6.14
C THR A 107 -6.60 -15.78 -5.66
N LYS A 108 -7.55 -16.69 -5.89
CA LYS A 108 -7.34 -18.13 -5.61
C LYS A 108 -6.14 -18.70 -6.40
N LYS A 109 -5.83 -18.13 -7.56
CA LYS A 109 -4.72 -18.55 -8.42
C LYS A 109 -3.39 -17.91 -8.03
N THR A 110 -3.42 -16.66 -7.52
CA THR A 110 -2.20 -15.84 -7.37
C THR A 110 -1.69 -15.70 -5.93
N TRP A 111 -2.37 -16.29 -4.95
CA TRP A 111 -1.96 -16.18 -3.55
C TRP A 111 -0.59 -16.82 -3.23
N PRO A 112 -0.15 -17.89 -3.90
CA PRO A 112 1.19 -18.43 -3.67
C PRO A 112 2.30 -17.44 -4.11
N GLN A 113 2.12 -16.79 -5.26
CA GLN A 113 3.06 -15.79 -5.78
C GLN A 113 3.13 -14.56 -4.86
N PHE A 114 2.02 -14.19 -4.22
CA PHE A 114 1.98 -13.11 -3.25
C PHE A 114 2.92 -13.36 -2.07
N TRP A 115 2.96 -14.59 -1.54
CA TRP A 115 3.87 -14.91 -0.43
C TRP A 115 5.32 -15.03 -0.86
N GLN A 116 5.58 -15.56 -2.07
CA GLN A 116 6.93 -15.50 -2.66
C GLN A 116 7.40 -14.04 -2.79
N MET A 117 6.54 -13.14 -3.29
CA MET A 117 6.84 -11.71 -3.35
C MET A 117 7.16 -11.13 -1.96
N CYS A 118 6.32 -11.38 -0.96
CA CYS A 118 6.54 -10.86 0.40
C CYS A 118 7.88 -11.35 0.95
N TYR A 119 8.19 -12.65 0.81
CA TYR A 119 9.44 -13.22 1.28
C TYR A 119 10.67 -12.62 0.56
N GLN A 120 10.63 -12.56 -0.77
CA GLN A 120 11.76 -12.13 -1.60
C GLN A 120 12.04 -10.63 -1.47
N LYS A 121 10.97 -9.81 -1.46
CA LYS A 121 11.10 -8.35 -1.59
C LYS A 121 11.13 -7.60 -0.26
N CYS A 122 11.04 -8.32 0.84
CA CYS A 122 11.24 -7.80 2.19
C CYS A 122 12.47 -8.50 2.83
N PRO A 123 13.70 -7.99 2.64
CA PRO A 123 14.92 -8.69 3.04
C PRO A 123 15.12 -8.83 4.55
N LYS A 124 14.46 -8.02 5.38
CA LYS A 124 14.62 -7.99 6.84
C LYS A 124 13.59 -8.87 7.55
N GLU A 125 13.83 -9.07 8.85
CA GLU A 125 13.11 -10.03 9.70
C GLU A 125 11.61 -9.77 9.82
N ASN A 126 11.18 -8.51 10.03
CA ASN A 126 9.78 -8.16 10.23
C ASN A 126 9.17 -7.54 8.97
N ILE A 127 8.25 -8.28 8.36
CA ILE A 127 7.49 -7.89 7.18
C ILE A 127 6.14 -7.34 7.63
N VAL A 128 5.72 -6.22 7.06
CA VAL A 128 4.35 -5.70 7.27
C VAL A 128 3.52 -5.84 6.01
N VAL A 129 2.34 -6.43 6.17
CA VAL A 129 1.31 -6.52 5.13
C VAL A 129 0.06 -5.79 5.62
N VAL A 130 -0.40 -4.79 4.87
CA VAL A 130 -1.60 -4.01 5.17
C VAL A 130 -2.70 -4.32 4.15
N MET A 131 -3.74 -5.02 4.62
CA MET A 131 -4.93 -5.38 3.87
C MET A 131 -6.09 -4.46 4.24
N VAL A 132 -6.41 -3.51 3.36
CA VAL A 132 -7.49 -2.51 3.55
C VAL A 132 -8.71 -2.82 2.67
N THR A 133 -9.19 -4.06 2.73
CA THR A 133 -10.44 -4.50 2.07
C THR A 133 -11.00 -5.71 2.81
N PRO A 134 -12.33 -5.84 3.00
CA PRO A 134 -12.92 -7.10 3.37
C PRO A 134 -12.75 -8.15 2.24
N LEU A 135 -12.89 -9.43 2.57
CA LEU A 135 -12.77 -10.53 1.60
C LEU A 135 -13.86 -10.50 0.52
N LYS A 136 -15.08 -10.08 0.88
CA LYS A 136 -16.25 -9.98 0.00
C LYS A 136 -17.03 -8.70 0.28
N GLU A 137 -17.56 -8.07 -0.77
CA GLU A 137 -18.45 -6.90 -0.68
C GLU A 137 -19.57 -7.06 -1.70
N ALA A 138 -20.83 -6.85 -1.28
CA ALA A 138 -22.01 -7.05 -2.14
C ALA A 138 -21.95 -8.38 -2.92
N ASN A 139 -21.60 -9.47 -2.22
CA ASN A 139 -21.40 -10.82 -2.75
C ASN A 139 -20.28 -11.01 -3.80
N ARG A 140 -19.48 -9.98 -4.08
CA ARG A 140 -18.31 -10.06 -4.98
C ARG A 140 -17.04 -10.29 -4.17
N ALA A 141 -16.23 -11.28 -4.57
CA ALA A 141 -14.93 -11.52 -3.97
C ALA A 141 -13.95 -10.38 -4.30
N LYS A 142 -13.36 -9.80 -3.25
CA LYS A 142 -12.38 -8.69 -3.33
C LYS A 142 -10.97 -9.16 -3.04
N CYS A 143 -10.84 -10.15 -2.16
CA CYS A 143 -9.57 -10.77 -1.84
C CYS A 143 -9.79 -12.25 -1.49
N TYR A 144 -8.88 -13.12 -1.92
CA TYR A 144 -8.84 -14.49 -1.45
C TYR A 144 -8.26 -14.54 -0.03
N PRO A 145 -8.75 -15.41 0.89
CA PRO A 145 -8.16 -15.58 2.21
C PRO A 145 -6.82 -16.33 2.10
N TYR A 146 -5.75 -15.57 1.83
CA TYR A 146 -4.43 -16.09 1.49
C TYR A 146 -3.55 -16.47 2.70
N TRP A 147 -4.01 -16.26 3.93
CA TRP A 147 -3.28 -16.54 5.17
C TRP A 147 -4.03 -17.53 6.06
N PRO A 148 -3.33 -18.32 6.89
CA PRO A 148 -3.98 -19.16 7.91
C PRO A 148 -4.64 -18.28 8.98
N MET A 149 -5.88 -18.60 9.36
CA MET A 149 -6.63 -17.83 10.38
C MET A 149 -6.60 -18.50 11.76
N GLY A 150 -5.92 -19.64 11.92
CA GLY A 150 -5.77 -20.32 13.21
C GLY A 150 -7.09 -20.85 13.80
N LYS A 151 -8.15 -20.98 12.99
CA LYS A 151 -9.49 -21.39 13.46
C LYS A 151 -9.60 -22.89 13.75
N LYS A 152 -8.74 -23.69 13.12
CA LYS A 152 -8.68 -25.16 13.22
C LYS A 152 -7.22 -25.61 13.09
N PRO A 153 -6.84 -26.78 13.61
CA PRO A 153 -5.50 -27.34 13.41
C PRO A 153 -5.07 -27.35 11.93
N ASP A 154 -5.99 -27.72 11.03
CA ASP A 154 -5.74 -27.79 9.59
C ASP A 154 -5.67 -26.42 8.88
N ASP A 155 -5.92 -25.30 9.60
CA ASP A 155 -5.76 -23.92 9.12
C ASP A 155 -4.64 -23.20 9.88
N ALA A 156 -3.71 -23.95 10.49
CA ALA A 156 -2.52 -23.40 11.13
C ALA A 156 -1.40 -23.09 10.12
N VAL A 157 -1.35 -23.80 8.99
CA VAL A 157 -0.28 -23.61 7.98
C VAL A 157 -0.88 -23.54 6.59
N LYS A 158 -0.38 -22.61 5.76
CA LYS A 158 -0.60 -22.61 4.30
C LYS A 158 0.71 -22.88 3.57
N ILE A 159 0.71 -23.94 2.77
CA ILE A 159 1.85 -24.36 1.96
C ILE A 159 1.83 -23.59 0.64
N VAL A 160 2.88 -22.83 0.37
CA VAL A 160 3.13 -22.06 -0.85
C VAL A 160 4.04 -22.89 -1.75
N PRO A 161 3.49 -23.59 -2.77
CA PRO A 161 4.26 -24.56 -3.53
C PRO A 161 5.44 -23.91 -4.27
N LYS A 162 6.52 -24.67 -4.45
CA LYS A 162 7.69 -24.26 -5.22
C LYS A 162 7.36 -24.03 -6.71
N SER A 163 6.54 -24.88 -7.32
CA SER A 163 6.09 -24.73 -8.71
C SER A 163 4.62 -24.30 -8.73
N GLN A 164 4.31 -23.23 -9.45
CA GLN A 164 3.01 -22.58 -9.42
C GLN A 164 2.51 -22.31 -10.85
N TYR A 165 1.21 -22.55 -11.10
CA TYR A 165 0.62 -22.53 -12.45
C TYR A 165 -0.69 -21.72 -12.50
N PRO A 166 -0.68 -20.40 -12.24
CA PRO A 166 -1.93 -19.63 -12.11
C PRO A 166 -2.77 -19.63 -13.40
N GLY A 167 -2.13 -19.53 -14.58
CA GLY A 167 -2.76 -19.65 -15.89
C GLY A 167 -2.79 -21.07 -16.49
N GLY A 168 -2.46 -22.11 -15.71
CA GLY A 168 -2.37 -23.50 -16.18
C GLY A 168 -0.96 -23.92 -16.59
N ALA A 169 -0.83 -25.06 -17.26
CA ALA A 169 0.46 -25.73 -17.49
C ALA A 169 1.49 -24.89 -18.26
N SER A 170 1.05 -23.95 -19.11
CA SER A 170 1.91 -23.04 -19.86
C SER A 170 2.36 -21.81 -19.07
N ASP A 171 1.78 -21.55 -17.89
CA ASP A 171 2.06 -20.39 -17.05
C ASP A 171 2.79 -20.79 -15.76
N GLU A 172 3.94 -21.43 -15.90
CA GLU A 172 4.74 -21.87 -14.76
C GLU A 172 5.54 -20.73 -14.13
N SER A 173 5.56 -20.66 -12.79
CA SER A 173 6.59 -19.98 -12.00
C SER A 173 7.23 -21.00 -11.07
N SER A 174 8.53 -21.24 -11.22
CA SER A 174 9.31 -22.12 -10.35
C SER A 174 10.21 -21.29 -9.43
N PHE A 175 10.10 -21.50 -8.13
CA PHE A 175 10.84 -20.76 -7.10
C PHE A 175 12.01 -21.59 -6.56
N LEU A 176 12.89 -20.96 -5.80
CA LEU A 176 14.01 -21.66 -5.16
C LEU A 176 13.51 -22.67 -4.11
N ASP A 177 12.51 -22.26 -3.31
CA ASP A 177 12.01 -23.01 -2.17
C ASP A 177 10.48 -22.93 -2.06
N GLU A 178 9.91 -23.95 -1.42
CA GLU A 178 8.55 -23.94 -0.90
C GLU A 178 8.51 -23.08 0.37
N LEU A 179 7.45 -22.30 0.56
CA LEU A 179 7.27 -21.52 1.79
C LEU A 179 6.10 -22.04 2.61
N HIS A 180 6.24 -22.08 3.92
CA HIS A 180 5.15 -22.33 4.86
C HIS A 180 4.77 -21.00 5.51
N VAL A 181 3.50 -20.64 5.37
CA VAL A 181 2.90 -19.50 6.09
C VAL A 181 2.23 -20.09 7.31
N GLU A 182 2.85 -19.93 8.47
CA GLU A 182 2.40 -20.50 9.73
C GLU A 182 1.71 -19.43 10.58
N TYR A 183 0.54 -19.75 11.09
CA TYR A 183 -0.17 -18.93 12.06
C TYR A 183 0.52 -19.00 13.42
N HIS A 184 0.73 -17.84 14.05
CA HIS A 184 1.21 -17.77 15.42
C HIS A 184 0.10 -17.32 16.37
N ASP A 185 -0.37 -16.09 16.22
CA ASP A 185 -1.46 -15.52 17.01
C ASP A 185 -2.20 -14.43 16.24
N HIS A 186 -3.25 -13.88 16.86
CA HIS A 186 -3.89 -12.66 16.40
C HIS A 186 -4.42 -11.83 17.55
N VAL A 187 -4.52 -10.52 17.33
CA VAL A 187 -5.12 -9.56 18.25
C VAL A 187 -6.10 -8.67 17.50
N ARG A 188 -7.31 -8.48 18.06
CA ARG A 188 -8.24 -7.44 17.62
C ARG A 188 -7.90 -6.14 18.35
N VAL A 189 -7.54 -5.11 17.61
CA VAL A 189 -7.11 -3.82 18.17
C VAL A 189 -8.29 -2.86 18.17
N ASP A 190 -8.76 -2.50 19.38
CA ASP A 190 -9.84 -1.53 19.63
C ASP A 190 -11.13 -1.78 18.82
N ASP A 191 -11.41 -3.04 18.46
CA ASP A 191 -12.47 -3.43 17.53
C ASP A 191 -12.35 -2.83 16.11
N LEU A 192 -11.23 -2.21 15.76
CA LEU A 192 -11.00 -1.51 14.49
C LEU A 192 -10.43 -2.41 13.39
N TYR A 193 -9.34 -3.13 13.70
CA TYR A 193 -8.66 -4.05 12.78
C TYR A 193 -8.10 -5.25 13.54
N THR A 194 -7.78 -6.30 12.80
CA THR A 194 -7.11 -7.48 13.33
C THR A 194 -5.66 -7.48 12.88
N MET A 195 -4.71 -7.64 13.81
CA MET A 195 -3.32 -7.95 13.51
C MET A 195 -3.11 -9.45 13.72
N THR A 196 -2.64 -10.15 12.70
CA THR A 196 -2.26 -11.57 12.78
C THR A 196 -0.75 -11.65 12.65
N THR A 197 -0.09 -12.28 13.62
CA THR A 197 1.34 -12.59 13.49
C THR A 197 1.50 -13.96 12.83
N LEU A 198 2.28 -13.98 11.76
CA LEU A 198 2.58 -15.18 10.99
C LEU A 198 4.09 -15.41 10.94
N LYS A 199 4.50 -16.65 10.70
CA LYS A 199 5.87 -16.99 10.33
C LYS A 199 5.91 -17.43 8.87
N LEU A 200 6.89 -16.93 8.14
CA LEU A 200 7.16 -17.30 6.75
C LEU A 200 8.45 -18.10 6.72
N VAL A 201 8.32 -19.41 6.54
CA VAL A 201 9.40 -20.40 6.72
C VAL A 201 9.78 -21.01 5.37
N PRO A 202 11.03 -20.87 4.91
CA PRO A 202 11.54 -21.62 3.76
C PRO A 202 11.85 -23.06 4.15
N GLN A 203 11.22 -24.03 3.46
CA GLN A 203 11.20 -25.41 3.92
C GLN A 203 12.53 -26.15 3.72
N HIS A 204 13.33 -25.75 2.73
CA HIS A 204 14.63 -26.34 2.45
C HIS A 204 15.80 -25.50 2.99
N GLY A 205 15.52 -24.52 3.86
CA GLY A 205 16.54 -23.72 4.54
C GLY A 205 17.30 -22.78 3.61
N THR A 206 16.72 -22.40 2.47
CA THR A 206 17.39 -21.51 1.50
C THR A 206 17.44 -20.05 1.95
N GLY A 207 16.92 -19.74 3.14
CA GLY A 207 17.02 -18.43 3.78
C GLY A 207 16.43 -18.43 5.19
N PRO A 208 16.35 -17.26 5.84
CA PRO A 208 15.87 -17.16 7.21
C PRO A 208 14.34 -17.20 7.28
N THR A 209 13.80 -17.76 8.36
CA THR A 209 12.39 -17.53 8.74
C THR A 209 12.15 -16.05 9.03
N LYS A 210 11.03 -15.51 8.54
CA LYS A 210 10.63 -14.11 8.75
C LYS A 210 9.32 -14.03 9.52
N THR A 211 9.16 -12.97 10.30
CA THR A 211 7.90 -12.65 10.98
C THR A 211 7.08 -11.74 10.07
N VAL A 212 5.80 -12.05 9.88
CA VAL A 212 4.87 -11.19 9.15
C VAL A 212 3.83 -10.65 10.13
N HIS A 213 3.73 -9.32 10.19
CA HIS A 213 2.66 -8.61 10.87
C HIS A 213 1.59 -8.28 9.83
N HIS A 214 0.54 -9.09 9.79
CA HIS A 214 -0.56 -8.95 8.83
C HIS A 214 -1.70 -8.15 9.44
N PHE A 215 -1.93 -6.95 8.93
CA PHE A 215 -2.99 -6.06 9.36
C PHE A 215 -4.19 -6.19 8.43
N TYR A 216 -5.33 -6.63 8.98
CA TYR A 216 -6.59 -6.76 8.28
C TYR A 216 -7.60 -5.71 8.76
N PHE A 217 -7.80 -4.67 7.94
CA PHE A 217 -8.79 -3.62 8.16
C PHE A 217 -10.01 -3.84 7.24
N ASP A 218 -11.06 -4.42 7.82
CA ASP A 218 -12.24 -4.91 7.11
C ASP A 218 -13.42 -3.94 7.11
N GLN A 219 -13.35 -2.88 7.91
CA GLN A 219 -14.42 -1.89 8.07
C GLN A 219 -14.49 -0.86 6.92
N TRP A 220 -13.47 -0.81 6.05
CA TRP A 220 -13.45 0.12 4.92
C TRP A 220 -14.11 -0.48 3.68
N ARG A 221 -15.33 -0.03 3.34
CA ARG A 221 -16.09 -0.49 2.17
C ARG A 221 -15.49 -0.04 0.83
N ASP A 222 -15.72 -0.77 -0.26
CA ASP A 222 -15.19 -0.42 -1.59
C ASP A 222 -15.61 0.96 -2.08
N MET A 223 -14.74 1.59 -2.87
CA MET A 223 -15.00 2.88 -3.54
C MET A 223 -15.39 4.02 -2.59
N SER A 224 -15.27 3.81 -1.28
CA SER A 224 -15.58 4.78 -0.24
C SER A 224 -14.30 5.32 0.40
N LYS A 225 -14.47 6.30 1.29
CA LYS A 225 -13.46 6.77 2.24
C LYS A 225 -13.71 6.11 3.61
N PRO A 226 -12.71 6.07 4.52
CA PRO A 226 -12.99 5.77 5.92
C PRO A 226 -14.00 6.80 6.45
N GLU A 227 -14.97 6.33 7.23
CA GLU A 227 -15.96 7.22 7.87
C GLU A 227 -15.29 8.09 8.93
N GLU A 228 -14.27 7.52 9.60
CA GLU A 228 -13.54 8.13 10.69
C GLU A 228 -12.04 8.20 10.41
N VAL A 229 -11.39 9.27 10.88
CA VAL A 229 -9.94 9.49 10.69
C VAL A 229 -9.12 8.69 11.71
N VAL A 230 -9.63 8.51 12.92
CA VAL A 230 -8.89 7.87 14.02
C VAL A 230 -8.49 6.41 13.71
N PRO A 231 -9.38 5.54 13.16
CA PRO A 231 -9.01 4.16 12.89
C PRO A 231 -7.87 4.01 11.88
N ILE A 232 -7.92 4.76 10.78
CA ILE A 232 -6.87 4.69 9.76
C ILE A 232 -5.54 5.24 10.29
N MET A 233 -5.57 6.30 11.10
CA MET A 233 -4.37 6.81 11.77
C MET A 233 -3.74 5.78 12.72
N LYS A 234 -4.56 5.10 13.53
CA LYS A 234 -4.08 4.03 14.43
C LYS A 234 -3.45 2.90 13.63
N LEU A 235 -4.07 2.52 12.50
CA LEU A 235 -3.53 1.52 11.59
C LEU A 235 -2.18 1.95 11.00
N CYS A 236 -2.07 3.17 10.46
CA CYS A 236 -0.80 3.71 9.93
C CYS A 236 0.29 3.61 10.99
N ARG A 237 0.08 4.17 12.19
CA ARG A 237 1.10 4.20 13.26
C ARG A 237 1.52 2.80 13.70
N HIS A 238 0.55 1.92 13.92
CA HIS A 238 0.84 0.56 14.38
C HIS A 238 1.59 -0.23 13.30
N SER A 239 1.07 -0.26 12.07
CA SER A 239 1.70 -1.00 10.97
C SER A 239 3.08 -0.47 10.61
N HIS A 240 3.29 0.85 10.56
CA HIS A 240 4.60 1.44 10.29
C HIS A 240 5.63 1.06 11.36
N SER A 241 5.25 1.08 12.65
CA SER A 241 6.14 0.74 13.77
C SER A 241 6.58 -0.74 13.82
N CYS A 242 5.83 -1.64 13.19
CA CYS A 242 6.14 -3.07 13.16
C CYS A 242 7.06 -3.46 11.99
N ASN A 243 7.28 -2.58 11.01
CA ASN A 243 8.05 -2.89 9.82
C ASN A 243 9.55 -2.73 10.09
N SER A 244 10.37 -3.69 9.67
CA SER A 244 11.82 -3.53 9.77
C SER A 244 12.34 -2.48 8.79
N ASP A 245 13.25 -1.62 9.26
CA ASP A 245 13.95 -0.64 8.42
C ASP A 245 14.62 -1.30 7.22
N GLY A 246 14.30 -0.81 6.02
CA GLY A 246 14.77 -1.36 4.75
C GLY A 246 13.83 -2.38 4.09
N ASN A 247 12.72 -2.76 4.73
CA ASN A 247 11.62 -3.45 4.05
C ASN A 247 10.62 -2.42 3.48
N PRO A 248 10.06 -2.64 2.28
CA PRO A 248 8.88 -1.92 1.87
C PRO A 248 7.65 -2.40 2.65
N ILE A 249 6.70 -1.52 2.95
CA ILE A 249 5.39 -1.94 3.47
C ILE A 249 4.55 -2.47 2.30
N VAL A 250 4.07 -3.71 2.41
CA VAL A 250 3.22 -4.32 1.38
C VAL A 250 1.77 -3.91 1.64
N VAL A 251 1.15 -3.18 0.71
CA VAL A 251 -0.20 -2.65 0.86
C VAL A 251 -1.09 -3.16 -0.26
N HIS A 252 -2.26 -3.68 0.09
CA HIS A 252 -3.25 -4.08 -0.90
C HIS A 252 -4.69 -3.82 -0.47
N CYS A 253 -5.57 -3.74 -1.45
CA CYS A 253 -7.01 -3.73 -1.27
C CYS A 253 -7.60 -4.78 -2.23
N SER A 254 -8.65 -4.46 -2.98
CA SER A 254 -9.12 -5.31 -4.08
C SER A 254 -8.24 -5.14 -5.33
N ALA A 255 -8.21 -3.95 -5.91
CA ALA A 255 -7.41 -3.66 -7.11
C ALA A 255 -5.98 -3.13 -6.80
N GLY A 256 -5.73 -2.75 -5.54
CA GLY A 256 -4.46 -2.19 -5.11
C GLY A 256 -4.23 -0.74 -5.52
N VAL A 257 -5.30 0.06 -5.65
CA VAL A 257 -5.20 1.45 -6.15
C VAL A 257 -5.96 2.47 -5.30
N GLY A 258 -7.27 2.31 -5.10
CA GLY A 258 -8.10 3.26 -4.35
C GLY A 258 -7.74 3.34 -2.88
N ARG A 259 -8.24 2.39 -2.08
CA ARG A 259 -7.98 2.29 -0.63
C ARG A 259 -6.48 2.17 -0.31
N SER A 260 -5.73 1.38 -1.09
CA SER A 260 -4.27 1.26 -0.94
C SER A 260 -3.55 2.60 -1.15
N GLY A 261 -3.92 3.36 -2.19
CA GLY A 261 -3.30 4.67 -2.43
C GLY A 261 -3.65 5.68 -1.35
N THR A 262 -4.87 5.65 -0.83
CA THR A 262 -5.27 6.51 0.29
C THR A 262 -4.51 6.14 1.57
N PHE A 263 -4.36 4.85 1.87
CA PHE A 263 -3.55 4.40 3.01
C PHE A 263 -2.09 4.83 2.86
N ILE A 264 -1.45 4.55 1.73
CA ILE A 264 -0.04 4.91 1.49
C ILE A 264 0.17 6.42 1.58
N ALA A 265 -0.75 7.22 1.03
CA ALA A 265 -0.66 8.67 1.12
C ALA A 265 -0.71 9.17 2.57
N LEU A 266 -1.59 8.61 3.39
CA LEU A 266 -1.71 8.96 4.81
C LEU A 266 -0.53 8.45 5.63
N ASP A 267 -0.06 7.23 5.37
CA ASP A 267 1.07 6.65 6.07
C ASP A 267 2.35 7.48 5.85
N HIS A 268 2.66 7.78 4.59
CA HIS A 268 3.81 8.62 4.24
C HIS A 268 3.65 10.03 4.81
N LEU A 269 2.46 10.62 4.71
CA LEU A 269 2.18 11.93 5.31
C LEU A 269 2.52 11.92 6.80
N ILE A 270 2.02 10.95 7.57
CA ILE A 270 2.17 10.91 9.03
C ILE A 270 3.60 10.63 9.49
N HIS A 271 4.34 9.75 8.81
CA HIS A 271 5.63 9.24 9.30
C HIS A 271 6.85 9.84 8.62
N ASP A 272 6.70 10.31 7.38
CA ASP A 272 7.85 10.61 6.53
C ASP A 272 7.86 12.06 6.04
N THR A 273 6.94 12.93 6.47
CA THR A 273 6.92 14.34 6.05
C THR A 273 7.18 15.32 7.20
N ALA A 274 7.95 16.38 6.95
CA ALA A 274 8.36 17.38 7.93
C ALA A 274 7.18 18.07 8.61
N ASP A 275 6.11 18.37 7.86
CA ASP A 275 4.92 19.03 8.39
C ASP A 275 4.15 18.19 9.42
N PHE A 276 4.26 16.87 9.36
CA PHE A 276 3.48 15.92 10.17
C PHE A 276 4.32 15.02 11.08
N THR A 277 5.65 15.06 10.92
CA THR A 277 6.59 14.43 11.84
C THR A 277 6.89 15.41 12.98
N PRO A 278 6.60 15.04 14.24
CA PRO A 278 6.85 15.91 15.37
C PRO A 278 8.34 16.23 15.50
N HIS A 279 8.68 17.50 15.42
CA HIS A 279 9.96 17.97 15.91
C HIS A 279 9.85 18.07 17.42
N SER A 280 10.63 17.31 18.17
CA SER A 280 10.77 17.55 19.61
C SER A 280 11.91 18.55 19.81
N PRO A 281 11.64 19.80 20.24
CA PRO A 281 12.66 20.51 20.99
C PRO A 281 12.96 19.66 22.23
N ALA A 282 14.22 19.34 22.46
CA ALA A 282 14.64 18.56 23.62
C ALA A 282 13.97 19.11 24.90
N GLY A 283 13.21 18.26 25.61
CA GLY A 283 12.67 18.57 26.93
C GLY A 283 11.20 19.02 27.05
N GLN A 284 10.41 19.06 25.97
CA GLN A 284 8.96 19.32 26.07
C GLN A 284 8.15 18.09 25.65
N GLY A 285 7.43 17.47 26.60
CA GLY A 285 6.68 16.21 26.42
C GLY A 285 5.44 16.27 25.50
N TYR A 286 5.31 17.29 24.65
CA TYR A 286 4.18 17.46 23.74
C TYR A 286 4.64 17.59 22.28
N GLN A 287 4.15 16.69 21.44
CA GLN A 287 4.39 16.68 20.00
C GLN A 287 3.46 17.68 19.29
N THR A 288 3.96 18.90 19.04
CA THR A 288 3.26 19.90 18.22
C THR A 288 3.74 19.81 16.78
N LEU A 289 2.81 19.84 15.81
CA LEU A 289 3.19 19.95 14.40
C LEU A 289 3.57 21.38 14.05
N VAL A 290 4.76 21.55 13.48
CA VAL A 290 5.29 22.86 13.05
C VAL A 290 5.61 22.75 11.56
N PRO A 291 4.69 23.22 10.69
CA PRO A 291 4.89 23.15 9.26
C PRO A 291 6.10 23.97 8.79
N VAL A 292 6.73 23.51 7.70
CA VAL A 292 7.83 24.19 7.02
C VAL A 292 7.36 25.54 6.50
N GLN A 293 7.95 26.63 7.00
CA GLN A 293 7.45 27.99 6.77
C GLN A 293 7.49 28.45 5.31
N ASP A 294 8.51 28.03 4.56
CA ASP A 294 8.73 28.46 3.17
C ASP A 294 8.25 27.45 2.13
N TYR A 295 7.48 26.44 2.55
CA TYR A 295 6.94 25.46 1.62
C TYR A 295 5.73 26.01 0.85
N ARG A 296 5.89 26.24 -0.45
CA ARG A 296 4.89 26.90 -1.32
C ARG A 296 4.08 25.96 -2.21
N HIS A 297 4.29 24.66 -2.07
CA HIS A 297 3.63 23.66 -2.89
C HIS A 297 2.52 22.96 -2.11
N ASP A 298 1.70 22.17 -2.81
CA ASP A 298 0.70 21.31 -2.18
C ASP A 298 1.32 19.94 -1.91
N LEU A 299 1.50 19.61 -0.63
CA LEU A 299 2.11 18.36 -0.18
C LEU A 299 1.26 17.15 -0.59
N ILE A 300 -0.05 17.19 -0.36
CA ILE A 300 -0.94 16.06 -0.61
C ILE A 300 -1.11 15.85 -2.12
N GLU A 301 -1.23 16.92 -2.89
CA GLU A 301 -1.27 16.85 -4.36
C GLU A 301 0.01 16.20 -4.92
N GLN A 302 1.18 16.55 -4.39
CA GLN A 302 2.45 15.96 -4.81
C GLN A 302 2.57 14.49 -4.44
N ILE A 303 2.18 14.11 -3.22
CA ILE A 303 2.14 12.70 -2.80
C ILE A 303 1.27 11.90 -3.78
N VAL A 304 0.03 12.34 -4.02
CA VAL A 304 -0.90 11.61 -4.92
C VAL A 304 -0.39 11.62 -6.37
N SER A 305 0.23 12.71 -6.82
CA SER A 305 0.84 12.79 -8.15
C SER A 305 2.02 11.82 -8.32
N GLN A 306 2.85 11.63 -7.29
CA GLN A 306 3.92 10.63 -7.26
C GLN A 306 3.36 9.20 -7.21
N LEU A 307 2.29 8.95 -6.44
CA LEU A 307 1.61 7.66 -6.43
C LEU A 307 1.10 7.29 -7.82
N ARG A 308 0.36 8.19 -8.48
CA ARG A 308 -0.18 7.95 -9.83
C ARG A 308 0.87 7.90 -10.93
N SER A 309 2.08 8.37 -10.67
CA SER A 309 3.19 8.17 -11.60
C SER A 309 3.81 6.78 -11.46
N GLN A 310 3.49 6.01 -10.43
CA GLN A 310 4.10 4.70 -10.17
C GLN A 310 3.10 3.56 -10.26
N ARG A 311 1.83 3.81 -9.95
CA ARG A 311 0.75 2.86 -10.17
C ARG A 311 -0.50 3.63 -10.57
N MET A 312 -1.14 3.22 -11.66
CA MET A 312 -2.34 3.89 -12.15
C MET A 312 -3.47 3.89 -11.12
N LYS A 313 -4.33 4.90 -11.21
CA LYS A 313 -5.58 5.07 -10.44
C LYS A 313 -5.40 5.14 -8.92
N MET A 314 -4.17 5.31 -8.42
CA MET A 314 -3.91 5.49 -6.99
C MET A 314 -4.71 6.67 -6.42
N VAL A 315 -5.41 6.45 -5.31
CA VAL A 315 -6.46 7.35 -4.80
C VAL A 315 -7.52 7.55 -5.89
N GLN A 316 -8.41 6.57 -6.01
CA GLN A 316 -9.25 6.38 -7.20
C GLN A 316 -10.46 7.31 -7.24
N MET A 317 -11.01 7.65 -6.08
CA MET A 317 -12.23 8.44 -5.94
C MET A 317 -11.94 9.83 -5.39
N VAL A 318 -12.76 10.81 -5.78
CA VAL A 318 -12.63 12.18 -5.27
C VAL A 318 -12.81 12.24 -3.75
N ASP A 319 -13.73 11.45 -3.20
CA ASP A 319 -13.96 11.36 -1.75
C ASP A 319 -12.75 10.80 -0.99
N GLN A 320 -11.97 9.93 -1.63
CA GLN A 320 -10.72 9.43 -1.06
C GLN A 320 -9.65 10.53 -1.06
N TYR A 321 -9.61 11.35 -2.11
CA TYR A 321 -8.68 12.48 -2.20
C TYR A 321 -9.01 13.56 -1.18
N THR A 322 -10.27 14.00 -1.09
CA THR A 322 -10.72 15.00 -0.11
C THR A 322 -10.53 14.49 1.32
N PHE A 323 -10.76 13.19 1.57
CA PHE A 323 -10.51 12.58 2.87
C PHE A 323 -9.06 12.74 3.34
N ILE A 324 -8.06 12.65 2.45
CA ILE A 324 -6.65 12.83 2.84
C ILE A 324 -6.42 14.25 3.38
N TYR A 325 -7.00 15.27 2.72
CA TYR A 325 -6.93 16.65 3.22
C TYR A 325 -7.68 16.85 4.53
N HIS A 326 -8.88 16.25 4.67
CA HIS A 326 -9.66 16.34 5.90
C HIS A 326 -8.93 15.66 7.07
N ALA A 327 -8.33 14.49 6.85
CA ALA A 327 -7.52 13.78 7.84
C ALA A 327 -6.27 14.59 8.24
N ALA A 328 -5.57 15.17 7.26
CA ALA A 328 -4.41 16.03 7.49
C ALA A 328 -4.77 17.28 8.29
N ARG A 329 -5.89 17.94 7.96
CA ARG A 329 -6.40 19.10 8.71
C ARG A 329 -6.76 18.71 10.15
N TYR A 330 -7.46 17.60 10.33
CA TYR A 330 -7.82 17.07 11.65
C TYR A 330 -6.58 16.78 12.51
N LEU A 331 -5.55 16.13 11.94
CA LEU A 331 -4.28 15.86 12.61
C LEU A 331 -3.57 17.15 13.06
N TYR A 332 -3.51 18.14 12.18
CA TYR A 332 -2.92 19.44 12.49
C TYR A 332 -3.67 20.11 13.64
N GLU A 333 -4.99 20.23 13.56
CA GLU A 333 -5.82 20.85 14.60
C GLU A 333 -5.70 20.13 15.95
N LEU A 334 -5.69 18.78 15.94
CA LEU A 334 -5.52 17.98 17.14
C LEU A 334 -4.16 18.25 17.82
N SER A 335 -3.08 18.39 17.04
CA SER A 335 -1.75 18.73 17.57
C SER A 335 -1.71 20.12 18.22
N GLN A 336 -2.45 21.08 17.68
CA GLN A 336 -2.50 22.44 18.23
C GLN A 336 -3.36 22.51 19.51
N LYS A 337 -4.45 21.73 19.60
CA LYS A 337 -5.26 21.64 20.83
C LYS A 337 -4.47 21.08 22.00
N LYS A 338 -3.65 20.05 21.77
CA LYS A 338 -2.75 19.47 22.79
C LYS A 338 -1.64 20.41 23.28
N ARG A 339 -1.35 21.49 22.55
CA ARG A 339 -0.41 22.54 22.97
C ARG A 339 -1.06 23.56 23.93
N LEU A 340 -2.37 23.73 23.84
CA LEU A 340 -3.14 24.74 24.59
C LEU A 340 -3.79 24.20 25.87
N ALA A 341 -3.90 22.87 25.98
CA ALA A 341 -4.27 22.15 27.20
C ALA A 341 -2.99 21.77 27.97
#